data_AF-A0A1A6AL09-F1
#
_entry.id   AF-A0A1A6AL09-F1
#
_cell.length_a   1.000
_cell.length_b   1.000
_cell.length_c   1.000
_cell.angle_alpha   90.00
_cell.angle_beta   90.00
_cell.angle_gamma   90.00
#
_symmetry.space_group_name_H-M   'P 1'
#
loop_
_entity.id
_entity.type
_entity.pdbx_description
1 polymer ?
#
loop_
_entity_poly.entity_id
_entity_poly.type
_entity_poly.pdbx_seq_one_letter_code
_entity_poly.pdbx_strand_id
1 'polypeptide(L)'
;MNKKKLLLGLGVLLIGFILGIAAVDIQKSNQTSFIPTLSIIGDVPNSITFHSLKDIGKLEEIKFQGTKYKVTKLANILNKLKPLDKTFQLYLEGSDGFTSIIKSEQIEDCFISFTSKNGWEVICTKHPVNANAKSIQNIVVVSEGNSDKYDFNIINCNRRLVKTTPGKLYAGTITEYPYFEGEASLKDGGKTYESKVYTRRKVFKLGDLTGVNVSGKILLLGEKGEWSQVDNQGYFQLKGSNIDYIQPDTREVINRVKGVVVDPPSATIMDTYYDTMHYLEDGKKVLVIILDGFNYKQYEYAIKNGYAPFLAKNNKAVQSIGVYPIKSNVWFASMITGQAPCDNGIISSNNKELKLPSIFTEASKLKKKALFIDSGKELIKTGAKQILVADKNKSGSADDELDNVVLTTGIDNGYDLLCIKFHNINDVTNHYGQLSSQAMQSVTVVDNYIAEIEKKWPGKVIITGSQGEQTDLGRDLSCDRMIIPYVILNNNS
;
A
#
# COMPACT_ATOMS: atom_id res chain seq x y z
N MET A 1 -9.67 7.16 -89.53
CA MET A 1 -9.20 6.92 -88.15
C MET A 1 -9.23 5.42 -87.86
N ASN A 2 -8.11 4.82 -87.47
CA ASN A 2 -7.91 3.36 -87.49
C ASN A 2 -8.66 2.68 -86.33
N LYS A 3 -9.67 1.83 -86.62
CA LYS A 3 -10.53 1.17 -85.61
C LYS A 3 -9.76 0.43 -84.51
N LYS A 4 -8.57 -0.10 -84.83
CA LYS A 4 -7.66 -0.72 -83.85
C LYS A 4 -7.10 0.27 -82.81
N LYS A 5 -6.84 1.52 -83.19
CA LYS A 5 -6.36 2.57 -82.27
C LYS A 5 -7.46 3.10 -81.36
N LEU A 6 -8.72 3.10 -81.82
CA LEU A 6 -9.89 3.50 -81.01
C LEU A 6 -10.21 2.46 -79.93
N LEU A 7 -10.17 1.17 -80.27
CA LEU A 7 -10.38 0.06 -79.33
C LEU A 7 -9.26 -0.04 -78.28
N LEU A 8 -8.00 0.22 -78.67
CA LEU A 8 -6.89 0.27 -77.71
C LEU A 8 -7.03 1.45 -76.74
N GLY A 9 -7.45 2.62 -77.22
CA GLY A 9 -7.67 3.81 -76.39
C GLY A 9 -8.80 3.62 -75.37
N LEU A 10 -9.90 2.97 -75.77
CA LEU A 10 -11.01 2.61 -74.88
C LEU A 10 -10.61 1.57 -73.83
N GLY A 11 -9.79 0.58 -74.19
CA GLY A 11 -9.27 -0.42 -73.25
C GLY A 11 -8.35 0.17 -72.18
N VAL A 12 -7.46 1.10 -72.57
CA VAL A 12 -6.55 1.79 -71.63
C VAL A 12 -7.32 2.72 -70.68
N LEU A 13 -8.37 3.40 -71.17
CA LEU A 13 -9.25 4.22 -70.32
C LEU A 13 -10.04 3.38 -69.30
N LEU A 14 -10.54 2.21 -69.70
CA LEU A 14 -11.28 1.33 -68.80
C LEU A 14 -10.37 0.73 -67.71
N ILE A 15 -9.15 0.32 -68.08
CA ILE A 15 -8.16 -0.20 -67.13
C ILE A 15 -7.70 0.91 -66.17
N GLY A 16 -7.49 2.14 -66.67
CA GLY A 16 -7.18 3.30 -65.84
C GLY A 16 -8.31 3.65 -64.86
N PHE A 17 -9.57 3.49 -65.25
CA PHE A 17 -10.73 3.73 -64.38
C PHE A 17 -10.88 2.65 -63.31
N ILE A 18 -10.67 1.37 -63.65
CA ILE A 18 -10.70 0.25 -62.70
C ILE A 18 -9.53 0.33 -61.71
N LEU A 19 -8.32 0.67 -62.18
CA LEU A 19 -7.16 0.90 -61.32
C LEU A 19 -7.33 2.15 -60.44
N GLY A 20 -8.00 3.20 -60.93
CA GLY A 20 -8.34 4.37 -60.15
C GLY A 20 -9.33 4.08 -59.03
N ILE A 21 -10.37 3.28 -59.29
CA ILE A 21 -11.34 2.85 -58.26
C ILE A 21 -10.65 1.93 -57.22
N ALA A 22 -9.82 0.98 -57.68
CA ALA A 22 -9.05 0.12 -56.79
C ALA A 22 -8.03 0.91 -55.94
N ALA A 23 -7.38 1.92 -56.52
CA ALA A 23 -6.45 2.78 -55.80
C ALA A 23 -7.15 3.67 -54.74
N VAL A 24 -8.36 4.16 -55.02
CA VAL A 24 -9.18 4.91 -54.05
C VAL A 24 -9.69 4.02 -52.91
N ASP A 25 -10.04 2.76 -53.18
CA ASP A 25 -10.38 1.78 -52.13
C ASP A 25 -9.16 1.32 -51.31
N ILE A 26 -7.99 1.23 -51.93
CA ILE A 26 -6.72 0.93 -51.23
C ILE A 26 -6.28 2.14 -50.38
N GLN A 27 -6.52 3.38 -50.81
CA GLN A 27 -6.23 4.57 -50.01
C GLN A 27 -7.23 4.77 -48.85
N LYS A 28 -8.51 4.38 -49.03
CA LYS A 28 -9.49 4.36 -47.93
C LYS A 28 -9.25 3.25 -46.90
N SER A 29 -8.76 2.08 -47.33
CA SER A 29 -8.50 0.94 -46.43
C SER A 29 -7.21 1.05 -45.61
N ASN A 30 -6.27 1.91 -46.01
CA ASN A 30 -5.01 2.13 -45.31
C ASN A 30 -4.96 3.37 -44.41
N GLN A 31 -6.06 4.10 -44.24
CA GLN A 31 -6.19 4.97 -43.07
C GLN A 31 -6.41 4.08 -41.85
N THR A 32 -5.31 3.70 -41.20
CA THR A 32 -5.35 3.24 -39.82
C THR A 32 -5.93 4.38 -38.99
N SER A 33 -7.25 4.38 -38.86
CA SER A 33 -7.96 5.35 -38.03
C SER A 33 -7.39 5.21 -36.63
N PHE A 34 -6.86 6.31 -36.10
CA PHE A 34 -6.30 6.35 -34.76
C PHE A 34 -7.34 5.79 -33.77
N ILE A 35 -6.96 4.75 -33.02
CA ILE A 35 -7.77 4.19 -31.96
C ILE A 35 -7.27 4.82 -30.65
N PRO A 36 -8.05 5.71 -30.00
CA PRO A 36 -7.69 6.22 -28.68
C PRO A 36 -7.59 5.06 -27.68
N THR A 37 -6.88 5.26 -26.58
CA THR A 37 -6.77 4.22 -25.55
C THR A 37 -8.04 4.09 -24.72
N LEU A 38 -8.36 2.86 -24.31
CA LEU A 38 -9.38 2.58 -23.29
C LEU A 38 -8.73 1.94 -22.08
N SER A 39 -8.92 2.50 -20.89
CA SER A 39 -8.36 1.95 -19.66
C SER A 39 -9.43 1.37 -18.74
N ILE A 40 -9.12 0.26 -18.07
CA ILE A 40 -9.90 -0.25 -16.93
C ILE A 40 -9.09 0.02 -15.67
N ILE A 41 -9.64 0.83 -14.76
CA ILE A 41 -8.95 1.43 -13.60
C ILE A 41 -9.80 1.32 -12.32
N GLY A 42 -9.29 1.85 -11.21
CA GLY A 42 -9.99 1.80 -9.92
C GLY A 42 -9.71 0.50 -9.17
N ASP A 43 -10.77 -0.15 -8.70
CA ASP A 43 -10.73 -1.28 -7.77
C ASP A 43 -10.48 -2.61 -8.49
N VAL A 44 -9.31 -2.68 -9.13
CA VAL A 44 -8.75 -3.87 -9.77
C VAL A 44 -7.28 -4.04 -9.36
N PRO A 45 -6.75 -5.27 -9.26
CA PRO A 45 -5.36 -5.52 -8.85
C PRO A 45 -4.32 -4.81 -9.71
N ASN A 46 -4.56 -4.76 -11.02
CA ASN A 46 -3.73 -4.04 -11.99
C ASN A 46 -4.64 -3.39 -13.04
N SER A 47 -4.44 -2.10 -13.28
CA SER A 47 -5.10 -1.41 -14.38
C SER A 47 -4.60 -1.94 -15.73
N ILE A 48 -5.50 -2.07 -16.69
CA ILE A 48 -5.17 -2.45 -18.07
C ILE A 48 -5.54 -1.31 -19.01
N THR A 49 -4.74 -1.10 -20.05
CA THR A 49 -5.03 -0.16 -21.14
C THR A 49 -5.03 -0.92 -22.46
N PHE A 50 -6.08 -0.70 -23.25
CA PHE A 50 -6.26 -1.26 -24.58
C PHE A 50 -5.93 -0.21 -25.62
N HIS A 51 -5.19 -0.61 -26.64
CA HIS A 51 -4.78 0.20 -27.79
C HIS A 51 -5.48 -0.25 -29.08
N SER A 52 -6.13 -1.42 -29.06
CA SER A 52 -6.85 -1.98 -30.20
C SER A 52 -7.97 -2.94 -29.81
N LEU A 53 -8.90 -3.18 -30.74
CA LEU A 53 -9.94 -4.22 -30.63
C LEU A 53 -9.39 -5.65 -30.44
N LYS A 54 -8.13 -5.91 -30.82
CA LYS A 54 -7.52 -7.24 -30.61
C LYS A 54 -7.13 -7.44 -29.14
N ASP A 55 -6.91 -6.36 -28.42
CA ASP A 55 -6.39 -6.38 -27.05
C ASP A 55 -7.49 -6.77 -26.04
N ILE A 56 -8.76 -6.51 -26.37
CA ILE A 56 -9.91 -6.79 -25.49
C ILE A 56 -10.28 -8.28 -25.44
N GLY A 57 -9.74 -9.11 -26.35
CA GLY A 57 -9.87 -10.57 -26.33
C GLY A 57 -10.62 -11.16 -27.53
N LYS A 58 -11.34 -12.26 -27.30
CA LYS A 58 -12.07 -12.97 -28.36
C LYS A 58 -13.23 -12.10 -28.84
N LEU A 59 -13.24 -11.81 -30.13
CA LEU A 59 -14.31 -11.05 -30.78
C LEU A 59 -15.45 -11.97 -31.21
N GLU A 60 -16.66 -11.52 -30.95
CA GLU A 60 -17.93 -12.11 -31.37
C GLU A 60 -18.69 -11.09 -32.23
N GLU A 61 -19.61 -11.55 -33.08
CA GLU A 61 -20.48 -10.66 -33.85
C GLU A 61 -21.88 -10.63 -33.25
N ILE A 62 -22.40 -9.41 -33.03
CA ILE A 62 -23.79 -9.20 -32.60
C ILE A 62 -24.49 -8.21 -33.53
N LYS A 63 -25.83 -8.26 -33.57
CA LYS A 63 -26.65 -7.25 -34.25
C LYS A 63 -27.45 -6.47 -33.21
N PHE A 64 -27.26 -5.16 -33.16
CA PHE A 64 -27.95 -4.26 -32.22
C PHE A 64 -28.44 -3.02 -32.96
N GLN A 65 -29.72 -2.69 -32.80
CA GLN A 65 -30.38 -1.55 -33.49
C GLN A 65 -30.14 -1.50 -35.01
N GLY A 66 -30.11 -2.67 -35.66
CA GLY A 66 -29.89 -2.78 -37.10
C GLY A 66 -28.42 -2.78 -37.55
N THR A 67 -27.48 -2.46 -36.66
CA THR A 67 -26.04 -2.42 -36.95
C THR A 67 -25.34 -3.70 -36.47
N LYS A 68 -24.37 -4.19 -37.24
CA LYS A 68 -23.50 -5.31 -36.85
C LYS A 68 -22.27 -4.78 -36.12
N TYR A 69 -21.93 -5.38 -34.99
CA TYR A 69 -20.77 -5.01 -34.18
C TYR A 69 -19.84 -6.20 -33.98
N LYS A 70 -18.53 -5.93 -33.95
CA LYS A 70 -17.52 -6.84 -33.40
C LYS A 70 -17.31 -6.48 -31.95
N VAL A 71 -17.53 -7.44 -31.06
CA VAL A 71 -17.63 -7.16 -29.63
C VAL A 71 -16.90 -8.20 -28.77
N THR A 72 -16.56 -7.81 -27.55
CA THR A 72 -16.22 -8.76 -26.48
C THR A 72 -17.12 -8.51 -25.27
N LYS A 73 -17.59 -9.58 -24.62
CA LYS A 73 -18.39 -9.48 -23.39
C LYS A 73 -17.60 -8.78 -22.29
N LEU A 74 -18.19 -7.75 -21.69
CA LEU A 74 -17.58 -6.98 -20.60
C LEU A 74 -17.29 -7.87 -19.39
N ALA A 75 -18.22 -8.78 -19.06
CA ALA A 75 -18.04 -9.77 -18.00
C ALA A 75 -16.77 -10.61 -18.16
N ASN A 76 -16.43 -11.03 -19.39
CA ASN A 76 -15.24 -11.85 -19.64
C ASN A 76 -13.94 -11.08 -19.37
N ILE A 77 -13.92 -9.78 -19.66
CA ILE A 77 -12.77 -8.91 -19.41
C ILE A 77 -12.59 -8.72 -17.91
N LEU A 78 -13.68 -8.40 -17.20
CA LEU A 78 -13.66 -8.18 -15.76
C LEU A 78 -13.32 -9.47 -14.98
N ASN A 79 -13.85 -10.62 -15.39
CA ASN A 79 -13.51 -11.91 -14.77
C ASN A 79 -12.00 -12.22 -14.85
N LYS A 80 -11.32 -11.81 -15.92
CA LYS A 80 -9.86 -11.94 -16.05
C LYS A 80 -9.11 -10.97 -15.15
N LEU A 81 -9.62 -9.74 -15.03
CA LEU A 81 -9.04 -8.70 -14.19
C LEU A 81 -9.17 -9.00 -12.70
N LYS A 82 -10.18 -9.77 -12.29
CA LYS A 82 -10.50 -10.10 -10.90
C LYS A 82 -10.65 -8.84 -10.04
N PRO A 83 -11.74 -8.05 -10.23
CA PRO A 83 -12.13 -6.98 -9.32
C PRO A 83 -12.01 -7.36 -7.85
N LEU A 84 -11.73 -6.37 -7.01
CA LEU A 84 -11.45 -6.60 -5.60
C LEU A 84 -12.62 -7.25 -4.86
N ASP A 85 -13.84 -6.82 -5.19
CA ASP A 85 -15.07 -7.39 -4.68
C ASP A 85 -15.88 -8.08 -5.78
N LYS A 86 -16.73 -9.03 -5.37
CA LYS A 86 -17.68 -9.68 -6.30
C LYS A 86 -18.79 -8.73 -6.73
N THR A 87 -19.16 -7.79 -5.85
CA THR A 87 -20.19 -6.76 -6.06
C THR A 87 -19.51 -5.41 -6.24
N PHE A 88 -19.72 -4.80 -7.40
CA PHE A 88 -19.09 -3.53 -7.78
C PHE A 88 -19.98 -2.77 -8.76
N GLN A 89 -19.67 -1.49 -8.94
CA GLN A 89 -20.25 -0.64 -9.97
C GLN A 89 -19.20 -0.32 -11.03
N LEU A 90 -19.65 -0.14 -12.25
CA LEU A 90 -18.84 0.29 -13.38
C LEU A 90 -19.24 1.70 -13.77
N TYR A 91 -18.30 2.63 -13.68
CA TYR A 91 -18.47 3.99 -14.16
C TYR A 91 -17.81 4.07 -15.54
N LEU A 92 -18.63 4.28 -16.57
CA LEU A 92 -18.25 4.35 -17.96
C LEU A 92 -18.02 5.82 -18.33
N GLU A 93 -16.77 6.28 -18.24
CA GLU A 93 -16.38 7.67 -18.45
C GLU A 93 -16.13 7.94 -19.94
N GLY A 94 -17.00 8.76 -20.55
CA GLY A 94 -16.83 9.29 -21.90
C GLY A 94 -15.78 10.40 -21.95
N SER A 95 -15.16 10.59 -23.12
CA SER A 95 -14.24 11.71 -23.37
C SER A 95 -14.90 13.09 -23.31
N ASP A 96 -16.24 13.12 -23.33
CA ASP A 96 -17.08 14.32 -23.20
C ASP A 96 -17.48 14.63 -21.74
N GLY A 97 -17.02 13.82 -20.78
CA GLY A 97 -17.31 13.97 -19.37
C GLY A 97 -18.63 13.32 -18.91
N PHE A 98 -19.45 12.79 -19.82
CA PHE A 98 -20.61 12.00 -19.42
C PHE A 98 -20.18 10.66 -18.82
N THR A 99 -20.84 10.26 -17.74
CA THR A 99 -20.55 9.00 -17.06
C THR A 99 -21.83 8.20 -16.85
N SER A 100 -21.85 6.97 -17.34
CA SER A 100 -22.94 6.02 -17.11
C SER A 100 -22.53 4.99 -16.06
N ILE A 101 -23.45 4.60 -15.18
CA ILE A 101 -23.17 3.67 -14.08
C ILE A 101 -23.94 2.36 -14.31
N ILE A 102 -23.24 1.22 -14.23
CA ILE A 102 -23.83 -0.12 -14.37
C ILE A 102 -23.38 -1.00 -13.21
N LYS A 103 -24.31 -1.71 -12.58
CA LYS A 103 -24.00 -2.68 -11.50
C LYS A 103 -23.42 -3.97 -12.06
N SER A 104 -22.49 -4.59 -11.33
CA SER A 104 -21.83 -5.84 -11.75
C SER A 104 -22.79 -6.99 -12.00
N GLU A 105 -23.92 -7.05 -11.29
CA GLU A 105 -24.96 -8.07 -11.49
C GLU A 105 -25.73 -7.91 -12.80
N GLN A 106 -25.60 -6.77 -13.49
CA GLN A 106 -26.37 -6.41 -14.69
C GLN A 106 -25.48 -6.34 -15.95
N ILE A 107 -24.27 -6.89 -15.94
CA ILE A 107 -23.33 -6.77 -17.07
C ILE A 107 -23.37 -7.95 -18.05
N GLU A 108 -24.25 -8.94 -17.83
CA GLU A 108 -24.30 -10.19 -18.60
C GLU A 108 -24.50 -9.97 -20.11
N ASP A 109 -25.18 -8.89 -20.46
CA ASP A 109 -25.56 -8.49 -21.82
C ASP A 109 -24.87 -7.18 -22.26
N CYS A 110 -23.82 -6.78 -21.53
CA CYS A 110 -23.00 -5.64 -21.85
C CYS A 110 -21.71 -6.07 -22.56
N PHE A 111 -21.38 -5.32 -23.61
CA PHE A 111 -20.30 -5.64 -24.54
C PHE A 111 -19.44 -4.41 -24.78
N ILE A 112 -18.13 -4.61 -24.99
CA ILE A 112 -17.23 -3.55 -25.47
C ILE A 112 -17.05 -3.69 -26.99
N SER A 113 -17.14 -2.57 -27.70
CA SER A 113 -16.83 -2.45 -29.12
C SER A 113 -16.01 -1.19 -29.40
N PHE A 114 -15.55 -1.08 -30.65
CA PHE A 114 -14.96 0.15 -31.18
C PHE A 114 -15.47 0.38 -32.60
N THR A 115 -15.92 1.60 -32.87
CA THR A 115 -16.30 2.05 -34.21
C THR A 115 -15.67 3.41 -34.51
N SER A 116 -15.39 3.70 -35.78
CA SER A 116 -14.83 5.01 -36.17
C SER A 116 -15.76 6.18 -35.88
N LYS A 117 -17.07 5.92 -35.74
CA LYS A 117 -18.09 6.93 -35.43
C LYS A 117 -18.20 7.21 -33.93
N ASN A 118 -18.27 6.16 -33.11
CA ASN A 118 -18.55 6.30 -31.68
C ASN A 118 -17.28 6.18 -30.82
N GLY A 119 -16.13 5.84 -31.40
CA GLY A 119 -14.93 5.48 -30.64
C GLY A 119 -15.14 4.16 -29.91
N TRP A 120 -14.51 4.00 -28.75
CA TRP A 120 -14.85 2.91 -27.84
C TRP A 120 -16.28 3.09 -27.33
N GLU A 121 -17.05 2.01 -27.29
CA GLU A 121 -18.43 2.05 -26.81
C GLU A 121 -18.79 0.81 -26.02
N VAL A 122 -19.63 1.01 -24.99
CA VAL A 122 -20.33 -0.07 -24.31
C VAL A 122 -21.71 -0.23 -24.94
N ILE A 123 -22.06 -1.45 -25.30
CA ILE A 123 -23.36 -1.82 -25.86
C ILE A 123 -24.02 -2.76 -24.86
N CYS A 124 -25.12 -2.33 -24.26
CA CYS A 124 -25.91 -3.09 -23.31
C CYS A 124 -27.31 -3.31 -23.88
N THR A 125 -27.61 -4.56 -24.24
CA THR A 125 -28.78 -4.88 -25.08
C THR A 125 -30.12 -4.88 -24.32
N LYS A 126 -30.09 -5.01 -23.00
CA LYS A 126 -31.24 -5.05 -22.08
C LYS A 126 -31.35 -3.79 -21.20
N HIS A 127 -30.44 -2.82 -21.37
CA HIS A 127 -30.41 -1.59 -20.57
C HIS A 127 -31.07 -0.41 -21.30
N PRO A 128 -31.49 0.64 -20.57
CA PRO A 128 -31.91 1.90 -21.19
C PRO A 128 -30.83 2.47 -22.11
N VAL A 129 -31.24 3.27 -23.11
CA VAL A 129 -30.34 3.81 -24.13
C VAL A 129 -29.13 4.55 -23.53
N ASN A 130 -29.32 5.23 -22.40
CA ASN A 130 -28.27 5.98 -21.69
C ASN A 130 -27.16 5.11 -21.09
N ALA A 131 -27.36 3.80 -20.96
CA ALA A 131 -26.29 2.87 -20.55
C ALA A 131 -25.29 2.61 -21.69
N ASN A 132 -25.66 2.88 -22.94
CA ASN A 132 -24.78 2.71 -24.09
C ASN A 132 -23.81 3.90 -24.21
N ALA A 133 -22.78 3.89 -23.38
CA ALA A 133 -21.75 4.92 -23.34
C ALA A 133 -20.88 4.86 -24.60
N LYS A 134 -20.58 6.02 -25.19
CA LYS A 134 -19.78 6.19 -26.40
C LYS A 134 -18.54 7.02 -26.08
N SER A 135 -17.53 6.90 -26.93
CA SER A 135 -16.23 7.57 -26.80
C SER A 135 -15.65 7.39 -25.40
N ILE A 136 -15.82 6.17 -24.85
CA ILE A 136 -15.35 5.85 -23.51
C ILE A 136 -13.82 5.86 -23.47
N GLN A 137 -13.27 6.48 -22.43
CA GLN A 137 -11.83 6.53 -22.18
C GLN A 137 -11.45 5.67 -20.97
N ASN A 138 -12.31 5.62 -19.96
CA ASN A 138 -12.10 4.82 -18.75
C ASN A 138 -13.34 4.01 -18.40
N ILE A 139 -13.10 2.79 -17.94
CA ILE A 139 -14.07 1.99 -17.18
C ILE A 139 -13.52 1.91 -15.75
N VAL A 140 -14.12 2.65 -14.84
CA VAL A 140 -13.72 2.65 -13.42
C VAL A 140 -14.51 1.58 -12.69
N VAL A 141 -13.80 0.63 -12.09
CA VAL A 141 -14.39 -0.37 -11.19
C VAL A 141 -14.44 0.23 -9.79
N VAL A 142 -15.62 0.20 -9.17
CA VAL A 142 -15.85 0.74 -7.82
C VAL A 142 -16.48 -0.33 -6.95
N SER A 143 -15.73 -0.85 -6.00
CA SER A 143 -16.22 -1.88 -5.08
C SER A 143 -17.31 -1.35 -4.16
N GLU A 144 -18.40 -2.11 -4.02
CA GLU A 144 -19.50 -1.76 -3.09
C GLU A 144 -19.19 -2.19 -1.64
N GLY A 145 -18.25 -3.13 -1.44
CA GLY A 145 -17.88 -3.63 -0.13
C GLY A 145 -16.85 -2.77 0.61
N ASN A 146 -16.62 -3.18 1.85
CA ASN A 146 -15.45 -2.79 2.65
C ASN A 146 -14.40 -3.88 2.48
N SER A 147 -13.72 -3.91 1.32
CA SER A 147 -12.62 -4.83 1.09
C SER A 147 -11.40 -4.34 1.88
N ASP A 148 -10.86 -5.13 2.80
CA ASP A 148 -9.56 -4.83 3.46
C ASP A 148 -8.36 -4.97 2.51
N LYS A 149 -8.64 -5.36 1.27
CA LYS A 149 -7.68 -5.60 0.21
C LYS A 149 -7.66 -4.33 -0.64
N TYR A 150 -6.56 -3.58 -0.53
CA TYR A 150 -6.24 -2.38 -1.34
C TYR A 150 -6.88 -1.06 -0.88
N ASP A 151 -7.00 -0.87 0.43
CA ASP A 151 -7.38 0.41 0.99
C ASP A 151 -6.23 1.42 1.01
N PHE A 152 -6.61 2.67 0.81
CA PHE A 152 -5.86 3.84 1.22
C PHE A 152 -6.43 4.35 2.54
N ASN A 153 -5.57 4.43 3.55
CA ASN A 153 -5.97 4.79 4.90
C ASN A 153 -5.34 6.12 5.31
N ILE A 154 -6.15 7.00 5.89
CA ILE A 154 -5.66 8.19 6.57
C ILE A 154 -5.99 8.01 8.05
N ILE A 155 -4.97 8.06 8.91
CA ILE A 155 -5.11 7.92 10.35
C ILE A 155 -4.46 9.09 11.07
N ASN A 156 -4.86 9.32 12.31
CA ASN A 156 -4.02 9.97 13.30
C ASN A 156 -3.74 8.97 14.45
N CYS A 157 -3.10 9.41 15.53
CA CYS A 157 -2.75 8.53 16.65
C CYS A 157 -3.95 7.91 17.36
N ASN A 158 -5.14 8.50 17.24
CA ASN A 158 -6.30 8.16 18.06
C ASN A 158 -7.42 7.46 17.28
N ARG A 159 -7.51 7.69 15.97
CA ARG A 159 -8.57 7.14 15.13
C ARG A 159 -8.18 7.10 13.65
N ARG A 160 -8.93 6.29 12.90
CA ARG A 160 -8.99 6.40 11.45
C ARG A 160 -9.82 7.61 11.05
N LEU A 161 -9.29 8.41 10.13
CA LEU A 161 -9.98 9.57 9.54
C LEU A 161 -10.69 9.17 8.25
N VAL A 162 -10.01 8.41 7.38
CA VAL A 162 -10.54 7.97 6.08
C VAL A 162 -10.11 6.54 5.79
N LYS A 163 -11.03 5.75 5.24
CA LYS A 163 -10.77 4.49 4.56
C LYS A 163 -11.42 4.58 3.18
N THR A 164 -10.64 4.46 2.12
CA THR A 164 -11.17 4.56 0.76
C THR A 164 -10.36 3.71 -0.21
N THR A 165 -10.85 3.60 -1.44
CA THR A 165 -10.20 2.87 -2.53
C THR A 165 -10.00 3.80 -3.73
N PRO A 166 -9.06 3.48 -4.65
CA PRO A 166 -8.91 4.24 -5.89
C PRO A 166 -10.23 4.37 -6.66
N GLY A 167 -11.03 3.31 -6.75
CA GLY A 167 -12.34 3.33 -7.42
C GLY A 167 -13.31 4.33 -6.79
N LYS A 168 -13.44 4.31 -5.46
CA LYS A 168 -14.28 5.30 -4.74
C LYS A 168 -13.81 6.73 -4.95
N LEU A 169 -12.49 6.94 -5.05
CA LEU A 169 -11.92 8.27 -5.32
C LEU A 169 -12.17 8.75 -6.76
N TYR A 170 -12.08 7.86 -7.77
CA TYR A 170 -12.45 8.21 -9.14
C TYR A 170 -13.95 8.50 -9.31
N ALA A 171 -14.81 7.83 -8.54
CA ALA A 171 -16.25 8.09 -8.54
C ALA A 171 -16.63 9.36 -7.77
N GLY A 172 -15.73 9.86 -6.91
CA GLY A 172 -15.92 11.06 -6.11
C GLY A 172 -15.48 12.34 -6.81
N THR A 173 -15.36 13.41 -6.03
CA THR A 173 -14.82 14.69 -6.50
C THR A 173 -13.30 14.61 -6.59
N ILE A 174 -12.76 14.89 -7.78
CA ILE A 174 -11.32 14.88 -8.05
C ILE A 174 -10.92 16.16 -8.79
N THR A 175 -9.70 16.64 -8.54
CA THR A 175 -9.16 17.82 -9.22
C THR A 175 -8.33 17.39 -10.44
N GLU A 176 -8.52 18.04 -11.59
CA GLU A 176 -7.62 17.92 -12.73
C GLU A 176 -6.51 18.98 -12.67
N TYR A 177 -5.34 18.58 -12.17
CA TYR A 177 -4.22 19.48 -11.97
C TYR A 177 -3.30 19.53 -13.21
N PRO A 178 -2.99 20.73 -13.75
CA PRO A 178 -1.97 20.90 -14.78
C PRO A 178 -0.57 20.81 -14.16
N TYR A 179 0.06 19.65 -14.27
CA TYR A 179 1.40 19.41 -13.78
C TYR A 179 2.45 19.85 -14.81
N PHE A 180 3.35 20.74 -14.42
CA PHE A 180 4.40 21.25 -15.30
C PHE A 180 5.49 20.21 -15.55
N GLU A 181 5.70 19.84 -16.82
CA GLU A 181 6.71 18.86 -17.24
C GLU A 181 8.04 19.56 -17.59
N GLY A 182 7.97 20.70 -18.26
CA GLY A 182 9.17 21.44 -18.65
C GLY A 182 8.89 22.59 -19.61
N GLU A 183 9.95 23.33 -19.91
CA GLU A 183 9.94 24.47 -20.81
C GLU A 183 11.01 24.27 -21.88
N ALA A 184 10.66 24.58 -23.13
CA ALA A 184 11.56 24.56 -24.26
C ALA A 184 11.57 25.93 -24.94
N SER A 185 12.77 26.45 -25.22
CA SER A 185 12.98 27.72 -25.91
C SER A 185 13.79 27.51 -27.19
N LEU A 186 13.34 28.10 -28.31
CA LEU A 186 14.05 28.12 -29.58
C LEU A 186 14.32 29.57 -30.00
N LYS A 187 15.57 29.88 -30.36
CA LYS A 187 15.92 31.18 -30.96
C LYS A 187 15.99 31.03 -32.48
N ASP A 188 15.17 31.79 -33.19
CA ASP A 188 15.18 31.85 -34.66
C ASP A 188 14.93 33.30 -35.13
N GLY A 189 15.76 33.76 -36.07
CA GLY A 189 15.65 35.11 -36.64
C GLY A 189 15.69 36.26 -35.62
N GLY A 190 16.45 36.12 -34.52
CA GLY A 190 16.53 37.12 -33.45
C GLY A 190 15.30 37.19 -32.52
N LYS A 191 14.32 36.28 -32.70
CA LYS A 191 13.19 36.10 -31.80
C LYS A 191 13.36 34.82 -30.98
N THR A 192 12.87 34.85 -29.75
CA THR A 192 12.83 33.67 -28.87
C THR A 192 11.39 33.16 -28.83
N TYR A 193 11.20 31.88 -29.13
CA TYR A 193 9.93 31.16 -29.02
C TYR A 193 9.99 30.26 -27.79
N GLU A 194 9.06 30.42 -26.86
CA GLU A 194 9.00 29.65 -25.62
C GLU A 194 7.74 28.78 -25.61
N SER A 195 7.87 27.56 -25.08
CA SER A 195 6.76 26.62 -24.93
C SER A 195 6.86 25.93 -23.57
N LYS A 196 5.73 25.83 -22.87
CA LYS A 196 5.62 25.14 -21.58
C LYS A 196 4.71 23.93 -21.75
N VAL A 197 5.19 22.78 -21.30
CA VAL A 197 4.50 21.49 -21.42
C VAL A 197 3.91 21.11 -20.08
N TYR A 198 2.64 20.70 -20.09
CA TYR A 198 1.92 20.26 -18.91
C TYR A 198 1.24 18.92 -19.17
N THR A 199 1.18 18.05 -18.16
CA THR A 199 0.27 16.90 -18.12
C THR A 199 -0.95 17.20 -17.26
N ARG A 200 -2.11 16.62 -17.61
CA ARG A 200 -3.31 16.69 -16.75
C ARG A 200 -3.31 15.47 -15.83
N ARG A 201 -3.30 15.72 -14.53
CA ARG A 201 -3.27 14.67 -13.50
C ARG A 201 -4.53 14.73 -12.65
N LYS A 202 -5.20 13.60 -12.45
CA LYS A 202 -6.32 13.45 -11.52
C LYS A 202 -5.75 13.36 -10.10
N VAL A 203 -5.99 14.38 -9.27
CA VAL A 203 -5.39 14.53 -7.95
C VAL A 203 -6.38 14.99 -6.88
N PHE A 204 -6.05 14.75 -5.62
CA PHE A 204 -6.74 15.31 -4.45
C PHE A 204 -5.73 15.78 -3.39
N LYS A 205 -6.16 16.67 -2.51
CA LYS A 205 -5.44 17.03 -1.29
C LYS A 205 -6.02 16.29 -0.09
N LEU A 206 -5.22 16.19 0.97
CA LEU A 206 -5.63 15.53 2.20
C LEU A 206 -6.86 16.19 2.86
N GLY A 207 -6.93 17.52 2.78
CA GLY A 207 -8.06 18.31 3.30
C GLY A 207 -9.38 17.97 2.60
N ASP A 208 -9.33 17.62 1.31
CA ASP A 208 -10.52 17.29 0.51
C ASP A 208 -11.23 16.03 1.02
N LEU A 209 -10.49 15.11 1.65
CA LEU A 209 -11.02 13.83 2.15
C LEU A 209 -11.32 13.84 3.65
N THR A 210 -10.51 14.54 4.44
CA THR A 210 -10.58 14.44 5.90
C THR A 210 -11.46 15.51 6.54
N GLY A 211 -11.67 16.64 5.88
CA GLY A 211 -12.25 17.84 6.50
C GLY A 211 -11.41 18.42 7.65
N VAL A 212 -10.22 17.89 7.89
CA VAL A 212 -9.28 18.36 8.92
C VAL A 212 -8.24 19.22 8.23
N ASN A 213 -8.02 20.43 8.75
CA ASN A 213 -6.92 21.26 8.31
C ASN A 213 -5.63 20.73 8.94
N VAL A 214 -4.88 19.94 8.19
CA VAL A 214 -3.62 19.37 8.65
C VAL A 214 -2.52 20.40 8.44
N SER A 215 -2.18 21.11 9.52
CA SER A 215 -1.05 22.04 9.57
C SER A 215 0.22 21.30 9.99
N GLY A 216 1.15 21.07 9.07
CA GLY A 216 2.47 20.53 9.39
C GLY A 216 2.88 19.35 8.51
N LYS A 217 3.73 18.48 9.10
CA LYS A 217 4.26 17.30 8.44
C LYS A 217 3.29 16.12 8.54
N ILE A 218 3.23 15.35 7.48
CA ILE A 218 2.53 14.07 7.43
C ILE A 218 3.54 12.96 7.18
N LEU A 219 3.25 11.76 7.65
CA LEU A 219 4.03 10.57 7.35
C LEU A 219 3.32 9.76 6.26
N LEU A 220 4.02 9.50 5.17
CA LEU A 220 3.59 8.67 4.05
C LEU A 220 4.17 7.27 4.16
N LEU A 221 3.31 6.28 3.93
CA LEU A 221 3.63 4.86 3.99
C LEU A 221 3.36 4.22 2.62
N GLY A 222 4.43 3.79 1.93
CA GLY A 222 4.37 3.22 0.58
C GLY A 222 4.23 1.70 0.54
N GLU A 223 3.80 1.15 -0.60
CA GLU A 223 3.57 -0.29 -0.78
C GLU A 223 4.81 -1.15 -0.52
N LYS A 224 6.01 -0.64 -0.86
CA LYS A 224 7.28 -1.35 -0.69
C LYS A 224 7.95 -0.99 0.64
N GLY A 225 7.19 -0.37 1.54
CA GLY A 225 7.63 0.07 2.85
C GLY A 225 8.52 1.29 2.83
N GLU A 226 8.31 2.16 1.84
CA GLU A 226 8.72 3.55 1.91
C GLU A 226 8.11 4.21 3.15
N TRP A 227 8.93 4.96 3.89
CA TRP A 227 8.56 5.71 5.08
C TRP A 227 9.12 7.12 4.93
N SER A 228 8.26 8.11 4.66
CA SER A 228 8.73 9.48 4.38
C SER A 228 7.87 10.51 5.09
N GLN A 229 8.53 11.42 5.81
CA GLN A 229 7.89 12.61 6.35
C GLN A 229 7.96 13.74 5.33
N VAL A 230 6.81 14.27 4.95
CA VAL A 230 6.69 15.35 3.97
C VAL A 230 5.82 16.48 4.52
N ASP A 231 6.01 17.68 4.01
CA ASP A 231 5.08 18.78 4.26
C ASP A 231 3.77 18.55 3.51
N ASN A 232 2.64 18.88 4.13
CA ASN A 232 1.30 18.73 3.55
C ASN A 232 0.98 19.80 2.48
N GLN A 233 1.84 19.92 1.46
CA GLN A 233 1.69 20.87 0.36
C GLN A 233 1.52 20.18 -1.01
N GLY A 234 1.88 18.91 -1.10
CA GLY A 234 1.75 18.12 -2.32
C GLY A 234 0.33 17.63 -2.61
N TYR A 235 0.25 16.73 -3.57
CA TYR A 235 -0.99 16.15 -4.07
C TYR A 235 -0.93 14.64 -4.06
N PHE A 236 -2.08 14.00 -3.82
CA PHE A 236 -2.25 12.58 -4.03
C PHE A 236 -2.84 12.37 -5.43
N GLN A 237 -2.08 11.71 -6.31
CA GLN A 237 -2.44 11.43 -7.69
C GLN A 237 -3.08 10.05 -7.81
N LEU A 238 -4.26 10.00 -8.42
CA LEU A 238 -4.85 8.76 -8.90
C LEU A 238 -4.15 8.31 -10.20
N LYS A 239 -3.61 7.10 -10.19
CA LYS A 239 -2.90 6.52 -11.33
C LYS A 239 -3.27 5.05 -11.52
N GLY A 240 -4.23 4.81 -12.42
CA GLY A 240 -4.75 3.47 -12.65
C GLY A 240 -5.42 2.94 -11.38
N SER A 241 -4.87 1.88 -10.80
CA SER A 241 -5.36 1.28 -9.54
C SER A 241 -4.56 1.71 -8.29
N ASN A 242 -3.75 2.76 -8.38
CA ASN A 242 -2.87 3.20 -7.31
C ASN A 242 -3.04 4.69 -7.00
N ILE A 243 -2.54 5.06 -5.83
CA ILE A 243 -2.42 6.43 -5.38
C ILE A 243 -0.94 6.71 -5.20
N ASP A 244 -0.43 7.71 -5.91
CA ASP A 244 0.93 8.22 -5.74
C ASP A 244 0.87 9.55 -4.98
N TYR A 245 1.89 9.89 -4.21
CA TYR A 245 2.07 11.26 -3.71
C TYR A 245 3.06 11.99 -4.61
N ILE A 246 2.73 13.22 -5.00
CA ILE A 246 3.58 14.08 -5.81
C ILE A 246 3.75 15.43 -5.11
N GLN A 247 5.00 15.89 -5.00
CA GLN A 247 5.32 17.24 -4.55
C GLN A 247 5.78 18.07 -5.75
N PRO A 248 4.95 18.97 -6.31
CA PRO A 248 5.28 19.67 -7.55
C PRO A 248 6.58 20.47 -7.49
N ASP A 249 6.86 21.09 -6.35
CA ASP A 249 8.01 22.00 -6.20
C ASP A 249 9.33 21.24 -6.12
N THR A 250 9.39 20.14 -5.36
CA THR A 250 10.59 19.31 -5.21
C THR A 250 10.69 18.21 -6.27
N ARG A 251 9.61 17.96 -7.02
CA ARG A 251 9.42 16.82 -7.92
C ARG A 251 9.57 15.45 -7.23
N GLU A 252 9.46 15.41 -5.90
CA GLU A 252 9.45 14.16 -5.15
C GLU A 252 8.18 13.37 -5.46
N VAL A 253 8.34 12.05 -5.63
CA VAL A 253 7.23 11.13 -5.90
C VAL A 253 7.36 9.91 -5.01
N ILE A 254 6.30 9.63 -4.24
CA ILE A 254 6.16 8.36 -3.53
C ILE A 254 5.09 7.56 -4.24
N ASN A 255 5.50 6.45 -4.85
CA ASN A 255 4.60 5.61 -5.62
C ASN A 255 3.78 4.70 -4.70
N ARG A 256 2.53 4.45 -5.08
CA ARG A 256 1.66 3.45 -4.44
C ARG A 256 1.54 3.61 -2.92
N VAL A 257 1.25 4.83 -2.47
CA VAL A 257 0.97 5.14 -1.08
C VAL A 257 -0.21 4.31 -0.57
N LYS A 258 -0.02 3.63 0.57
CA LYS A 258 -1.04 2.80 1.24
C LYS A 258 -1.65 3.48 2.45
N GLY A 259 -0.92 4.42 3.05
CA GLY A 259 -1.56 5.29 4.02
C GLY A 259 -0.77 6.53 4.38
N VAL A 260 -1.46 7.37 5.13
CA VAL A 260 -1.01 8.66 5.62
C VAL A 260 -1.27 8.70 7.11
N VAL A 261 -0.25 9.07 7.89
CA VAL A 261 -0.40 9.40 9.30
C VAL A 261 -0.32 10.92 9.43
N VAL A 262 -1.44 11.49 9.87
CA VAL A 262 -1.58 12.91 10.21
C VAL A 262 -1.09 13.10 11.63
N ASP A 263 -0.30 14.17 11.84
CA ASP A 263 0.32 14.49 13.11
C ASP A 263 0.99 13.26 13.75
N PRO A 264 1.94 12.62 13.02
CA PRO A 264 2.55 11.37 13.50
C PRO A 264 3.24 11.59 14.86
N PRO A 265 3.29 10.57 15.73
CA PRO A 265 4.10 10.63 16.93
C PRO A 265 5.56 10.96 16.59
N SER A 266 6.24 11.64 17.50
CA SER A 266 7.68 11.92 17.34
C SER A 266 8.52 10.65 17.42
N ALA A 267 8.07 9.65 18.19
CA ALA A 267 8.77 8.38 18.36
C ALA A 267 8.33 7.37 17.29
N THR A 268 9.25 6.49 16.91
CA THR A 268 9.08 5.42 15.92
C THR A 268 9.67 4.12 16.46
N ILE A 269 9.20 2.97 15.98
CA ILE A 269 9.79 1.68 16.35
C ILE A 269 11.28 1.59 15.98
N MET A 270 11.73 2.40 15.01
CA MET A 270 13.12 2.50 14.59
C MET A 270 14.01 3.12 15.67
N ASP A 271 13.45 3.88 16.63
CA ASP A 271 14.18 4.44 17.76
C ASP A 271 14.79 3.34 18.65
N THR A 272 14.21 2.13 18.62
CA THR A 272 14.78 0.96 19.30
C THR A 272 16.25 0.75 18.92
N TYR A 273 16.61 0.94 17.65
CA TYR A 273 17.99 0.86 17.19
C TYR A 273 18.84 1.98 17.76
N TYR A 274 18.40 3.23 17.58
CA TYR A 274 19.18 4.42 17.93
C TYR A 274 19.41 4.53 19.43
N ASP A 275 18.38 4.29 20.24
CA ASP A 275 18.49 4.28 21.70
C ASP A 275 19.38 3.14 22.20
N THR A 276 19.26 1.96 21.60
CA THR A 276 20.14 0.82 21.93
C THR A 276 21.60 1.17 21.63
N MET A 277 21.87 1.70 20.44
CA MET A 277 23.23 2.07 20.03
C MET A 277 23.82 3.15 20.94
N HIS A 278 23.06 4.21 21.19
CA HIS A 278 23.47 5.29 22.08
C HIS A 278 23.93 4.75 23.45
N TYR A 279 23.13 3.89 24.09
CA TYR A 279 23.49 3.35 25.40
C TYR A 279 24.65 2.36 25.36
N LEU A 280 24.75 1.52 24.33
CA LEU A 280 25.87 0.59 24.18
C LEU A 280 27.21 1.31 23.96
N GLU A 281 27.21 2.39 23.18
CA GLU A 281 28.36 3.26 22.94
C GLU A 281 28.79 3.99 24.21
N ASP A 282 27.83 4.41 25.04
CA ASP A 282 28.06 4.96 26.39
C ASP A 282 28.47 3.90 27.43
N GLY A 283 28.71 2.66 26.99
CA GLY A 283 29.19 1.55 27.81
C GLY A 283 28.13 0.97 28.75
N LYS A 284 26.86 1.36 28.61
CA LYS A 284 25.74 0.79 29.37
C LYS A 284 25.31 -0.54 28.75
N LYS A 285 24.78 -1.43 29.60
CA LYS A 285 24.07 -2.62 29.12
C LYS A 285 22.65 -2.25 28.74
N VAL A 286 22.09 -2.92 27.72
CA VAL A 286 20.76 -2.64 27.19
C VAL A 286 19.93 -3.92 27.13
N LEU A 287 18.73 -3.86 27.72
CA LEU A 287 17.69 -4.86 27.58
C LEU A 287 16.58 -4.27 26.70
N VAL A 288 16.29 -4.93 25.59
CA VAL A 288 15.15 -4.61 24.71
C VAL A 288 14.08 -5.66 24.92
N ILE A 289 12.89 -5.23 25.36
CA ILE A 289 11.72 -6.07 25.58
C ILE A 289 10.66 -5.74 24.53
N ILE A 290 10.35 -6.71 23.69
CA ILE A 290 9.33 -6.61 22.65
C ILE A 290 8.08 -7.38 23.10
N LEU A 291 6.94 -6.68 23.15
CA LEU A 291 5.65 -7.25 23.52
C LEU A 291 4.83 -7.50 22.25
N ASP A 292 4.79 -8.76 21.79
CA ASP A 292 4.11 -9.07 20.53
C ASP A 292 2.60 -8.84 20.63
N GLY A 293 2.04 -8.20 19.61
CA GLY A 293 0.62 -7.84 19.53
C GLY A 293 0.17 -6.72 20.49
N PHE A 294 1.06 -6.15 21.30
CA PHE A 294 0.70 -5.14 22.29
C PHE A 294 0.72 -3.72 21.72
N ASN A 295 -0.44 -3.06 21.67
CA ASN A 295 -0.58 -1.69 21.14
C ASN A 295 -0.89 -0.64 22.21
N TYR A 296 -0.85 0.64 21.82
CA TYR A 296 -0.98 1.75 22.77
C TYR A 296 -2.34 1.78 23.48
N LYS A 297 -3.40 1.39 22.78
CA LYS A 297 -4.76 1.31 23.35
C LYS A 297 -4.87 0.22 24.41
N GLN A 298 -4.22 -0.93 24.21
CA GLN A 298 -4.11 -1.95 25.26
C GLN A 298 -3.33 -1.45 26.45
N TYR A 299 -2.20 -0.76 26.21
CA TYR A 299 -1.42 -0.15 27.27
C TYR A 299 -2.27 0.81 28.12
N GLU A 300 -2.95 1.79 27.51
CA GLU A 300 -3.78 2.74 28.27
C GLU A 300 -4.89 2.03 29.05
N TYR A 301 -5.55 1.05 28.43
CA TYR A 301 -6.59 0.27 29.10
C TYR A 301 -6.03 -0.54 30.27
N ALA A 302 -4.90 -1.23 30.09
CA ALA A 302 -4.29 -2.05 31.11
C ALA A 302 -3.87 -1.24 32.34
N ILE A 303 -3.26 -0.07 32.11
CA ILE A 303 -2.84 0.85 33.19
C ILE A 303 -4.05 1.37 33.95
N LYS A 304 -5.07 1.87 33.22
CA LYS A 304 -6.29 2.44 33.83
C LYS A 304 -7.06 1.44 34.69
N ASN A 305 -7.02 0.15 34.33
CA ASN A 305 -7.77 -0.90 35.00
C ASN A 305 -6.90 -1.79 35.91
N GLY A 306 -5.64 -1.42 36.16
CA GLY A 306 -4.77 -2.12 37.11
C GLY A 306 -4.19 -3.45 36.62
N TYR A 307 -4.24 -3.73 35.31
CA TYR A 307 -3.67 -4.94 34.72
C TYR A 307 -2.15 -4.85 34.48
N ALA A 308 -1.57 -3.66 34.47
CA ALA A 308 -0.13 -3.46 34.25
C ALA A 308 0.50 -2.58 35.36
N PRO A 309 0.49 -3.03 36.63
CA PRO A 309 0.95 -2.24 37.77
C PRO A 309 2.42 -1.84 37.72
N PHE A 310 3.32 -2.65 37.15
CA PHE A 310 4.72 -2.29 36.99
C PHE A 310 4.88 -1.17 35.97
N LEU A 311 4.31 -1.32 34.77
CA LEU A 311 4.32 -0.29 33.74
C LEU A 311 3.57 0.99 34.16
N ALA A 312 2.61 0.91 35.10
CA ALA A 312 1.91 2.09 35.64
C ALA A 312 2.79 2.93 36.56
N LYS A 313 3.67 2.28 37.32
CA LYS A 313 4.57 2.94 38.28
C LYS A 313 5.82 3.50 37.61
N ASN A 314 6.23 2.90 36.49
CA ASN A 314 7.48 3.21 35.80
C ASN A 314 7.19 3.95 34.50
N ASN A 315 7.71 5.17 34.34
CA ASN A 315 7.66 6.06 33.16
C ASN A 315 6.48 5.87 32.20
N LYS A 316 5.61 6.89 32.10
CA LYS A 316 4.50 6.88 31.11
C LYS A 316 5.03 6.63 29.69
N ALA A 317 4.47 5.62 29.02
CA ALA A 317 4.83 5.31 27.64
C ALA A 317 4.48 6.46 26.71
N VAL A 318 5.41 6.77 25.82
CA VAL A 318 5.14 7.65 24.68
C VAL A 318 4.49 6.83 23.56
N GLN A 319 3.68 7.49 22.73
CA GLN A 319 3.17 6.89 21.51
C GLN A 319 4.32 6.75 20.50
N SER A 320 4.48 5.56 19.94
CA SER A 320 5.44 5.28 18.88
C SER A 320 4.75 4.70 17.66
N ILE A 321 5.16 5.15 16.47
CA ILE A 321 4.59 4.72 15.18
C ILE A 321 5.40 3.58 14.57
N GLY A 322 4.69 2.58 14.06
CA GLY A 322 5.27 1.48 13.29
C GLY A 322 5.55 1.78 11.82
N VAL A 323 5.78 0.70 11.07
CA VAL A 323 6.08 0.74 9.63
C VAL A 323 5.06 -0.05 8.82
N TYR A 324 5.05 0.14 7.50
CA TYR A 324 4.28 -0.67 6.56
C TYR A 324 5.24 -1.46 5.65
N PRO A 325 4.93 -2.70 5.23
CA PRO A 325 3.75 -3.50 5.56
C PRO A 325 3.65 -3.92 7.03
N ILE A 326 2.42 -4.10 7.52
CA ILE A 326 2.11 -4.43 8.92
C ILE A 326 2.34 -5.94 9.15
N LYS A 327 3.60 -6.33 9.34
CA LYS A 327 4.04 -7.72 9.52
C LYS A 327 5.11 -7.83 10.59
N SER A 328 5.06 -8.89 11.39
CA SER A 328 5.97 -9.13 12.52
C SER A 328 7.46 -9.05 12.13
N ASN A 329 7.87 -9.73 11.06
CA ASN A 329 9.26 -9.71 10.60
C ASN A 329 9.72 -8.36 10.03
N VAL A 330 8.82 -7.63 9.34
CA VAL A 330 9.09 -6.29 8.79
C VAL A 330 9.32 -5.27 9.91
N TRP A 331 8.48 -5.33 10.95
CA TRP A 331 8.60 -4.46 12.12
C TRP A 331 9.86 -4.78 12.92
N PHE A 332 10.11 -6.07 13.18
CA PHE A 332 11.31 -6.49 13.91
C PHE A 332 12.59 -6.07 13.16
N ALA A 333 12.64 -6.25 11.84
CA ALA A 333 13.76 -5.77 11.01
C ALA A 333 13.98 -4.26 11.16
N SER A 334 12.90 -3.47 11.16
CA SER A 334 12.98 -2.01 11.30
C SER A 334 13.43 -1.58 12.70
N MET A 335 12.99 -2.28 13.75
CA MET A 335 13.45 -2.06 15.12
C MET A 335 14.94 -2.32 15.27
N ILE A 336 15.45 -3.42 14.70
CA ILE A 336 16.84 -3.82 14.90
C ILE A 336 17.81 -3.21 13.90
N THR A 337 17.34 -2.49 12.88
CA THR A 337 18.20 -1.78 11.91
C THR A 337 18.05 -0.26 12.00
N GLY A 338 16.98 0.25 12.61
CA GLY A 338 16.68 1.68 12.66
C GLY A 338 16.26 2.26 11.32
N GLN A 339 15.90 1.40 10.35
CA GLN A 339 15.70 1.79 8.96
C GLN A 339 14.37 1.26 8.42
N ALA A 340 13.80 1.98 7.46
CA ALA A 340 12.53 1.63 6.85
C ALA A 340 12.64 0.30 6.07
N PRO A 341 11.51 -0.42 5.87
CA PRO A 341 11.52 -1.71 5.17
C PRO A 341 12.11 -1.68 3.75
N CYS A 342 11.91 -0.58 3.01
CA CYS A 342 12.50 -0.44 1.68
C CYS A 342 14.04 -0.46 1.70
N ASP A 343 14.64 0.02 2.79
CA ASP A 343 16.09 0.16 2.96
C ASP A 343 16.70 -1.09 3.61
N ASN A 344 16.07 -1.60 4.69
CA ASN A 344 16.54 -2.79 5.39
C ASN A 344 16.33 -4.09 4.58
N GLY A 345 15.44 -4.07 3.58
CA GLY A 345 15.21 -5.16 2.63
C GLY A 345 14.15 -6.19 3.04
N ILE A 346 13.52 -6.05 4.21
CA ILE A 346 12.47 -6.95 4.70
C ILE A 346 11.11 -6.31 4.47
N ILE A 347 10.46 -6.64 3.36
CA ILE A 347 9.14 -6.08 2.98
C ILE A 347 8.01 -7.13 3.01
N SER A 348 8.34 -8.39 3.28
CA SER A 348 7.39 -9.49 3.32
C SER A 348 7.86 -10.60 4.25
N SER A 349 6.93 -11.47 4.67
CA SER A 349 7.19 -12.67 5.49
C SER A 349 8.20 -13.65 4.86
N ASN A 350 8.43 -13.56 3.55
CA ASN A 350 9.38 -14.41 2.83
C ASN A 350 10.81 -13.87 2.85
N ASN A 351 10.99 -12.59 3.20
CA ASN A 351 12.32 -12.01 3.31
C ASN A 351 12.90 -12.33 4.69
N LYS A 352 14.08 -12.96 4.70
CA LYS A 352 14.78 -13.34 5.92
C LYS A 352 16.16 -12.71 6.08
N GLU A 353 16.66 -12.02 5.05
CA GLU A 353 18.02 -11.50 5.01
C GLU A 353 18.02 -9.97 5.00
N LEU A 354 18.68 -9.38 5.99
CA LEU A 354 18.83 -7.94 6.11
C LEU A 354 19.87 -7.43 5.11
N LYS A 355 19.60 -6.27 4.50
CA LYS A 355 20.57 -5.53 3.67
C LYS A 355 21.49 -4.63 4.48
N LEU A 356 21.11 -4.35 5.72
CA LEU A 356 21.79 -3.42 6.62
C LEU A 356 22.18 -4.13 7.93
N PRO A 357 23.26 -3.69 8.59
CA PRO A 357 23.64 -4.22 9.90
C PRO A 357 22.53 -4.07 10.94
N SER A 358 22.34 -5.11 11.76
CA SER A 358 21.46 -5.06 12.92
C SER A 358 22.17 -4.48 14.16
N ILE A 359 21.42 -4.09 15.19
CA ILE A 359 21.97 -3.76 16.53
C ILE A 359 22.90 -4.84 17.07
N PHE A 360 22.66 -6.11 16.73
CA PHE A 360 23.50 -7.23 17.16
C PHE A 360 24.84 -7.26 16.42
N THR A 361 24.80 -6.94 15.12
CA THR A 361 26.00 -6.80 14.30
C THR A 361 26.84 -5.63 14.80
N GLU A 362 26.21 -4.49 15.11
CA GLU A 362 26.89 -3.33 15.66
C GLU A 362 27.45 -3.58 17.08
N ALA A 363 26.69 -4.24 17.97
CA ALA A 363 27.19 -4.67 19.27
C ALA A 363 28.45 -5.55 19.14
N SER A 364 28.46 -6.48 18.19
CA SER A 364 29.65 -7.31 17.92
C SER A 364 30.86 -6.48 17.50
N LYS A 365 30.70 -5.45 16.66
CA LYS A 365 31.78 -4.52 16.30
C LYS A 365 32.30 -3.73 17.51
N LEU A 366 31.43 -3.39 18.45
CA LEU A 366 31.80 -2.78 19.73
C LEU A 366 32.42 -3.78 20.74
N LYS A 367 32.64 -5.03 20.34
CA LYS A 367 33.10 -6.14 21.20
C LYS A 367 32.15 -6.40 22.38
N LYS A 368 30.87 -6.10 22.21
CA LYS A 368 29.79 -6.31 23.18
C LYS A 368 29.12 -7.66 22.90
N LYS A 369 28.80 -8.41 23.97
CA LYS A 369 28.09 -9.69 23.85
C LYS A 369 26.60 -9.43 23.68
N ALA A 370 26.01 -9.99 22.64
CA ALA A 370 24.59 -9.85 22.37
C ALA A 370 23.86 -11.20 22.30
N LEU A 371 22.62 -11.23 22.78
CA LEU A 371 21.73 -12.39 22.75
C LEU A 371 20.31 -11.97 22.36
N PHE A 372 19.67 -12.77 21.51
CA PHE A 372 18.25 -12.67 21.22
C PHE A 372 17.53 -13.93 21.73
N ILE A 373 16.50 -13.75 22.56
CA ILE A 373 15.65 -14.82 23.08
C ILE A 373 14.22 -14.59 22.60
N ASP A 374 13.60 -15.60 22.00
CA ASP A 374 12.29 -15.49 21.37
C ASP A 374 11.47 -16.76 21.69
N SER A 375 10.23 -16.60 22.16
CA SER A 375 9.29 -17.71 22.40
C SER A 375 8.56 -18.15 21.12
N GLY A 376 8.80 -17.47 20.00
CA GLY A 376 8.20 -17.75 18.69
C GLY A 376 9.10 -18.53 17.73
N LYS A 377 8.84 -18.35 16.44
CA LYS A 377 9.63 -18.94 15.34
C LYS A 377 10.68 -17.94 14.85
N GLU A 378 11.76 -18.46 14.26
CA GLU A 378 12.76 -17.60 13.62
C GLU A 378 12.16 -16.76 12.48
N LEU A 379 12.13 -15.45 12.69
CA LEU A 379 11.58 -14.47 11.74
C LEU A 379 12.58 -14.09 10.64
N ILE A 380 13.80 -13.71 11.02
CA ILE A 380 14.86 -13.20 10.13
C ILE A 380 16.24 -13.58 10.68
N LYS A 381 17.25 -13.65 9.80
CA LYS A 381 18.65 -13.85 10.18
C LYS A 381 19.20 -12.54 10.74
N THR A 382 19.34 -12.44 12.06
CA THR A 382 19.78 -11.20 12.74
C THR A 382 21.29 -11.05 12.86
N GLY A 383 22.05 -12.13 12.64
CA GLY A 383 23.49 -12.21 12.92
C GLY A 383 23.84 -12.41 14.40
N ALA A 384 22.83 -12.46 15.29
CA ALA A 384 23.02 -12.71 16.72
C ALA A 384 23.04 -14.20 17.04
N LYS A 385 23.56 -14.55 18.22
CA LYS A 385 23.17 -15.80 18.87
C LYS A 385 21.69 -15.69 19.23
N GLN A 386 20.89 -16.64 18.76
CA GLN A 386 19.46 -16.72 19.04
C GLN A 386 19.13 -17.98 19.84
N ILE A 387 18.25 -17.84 20.83
CA ILE A 387 17.63 -18.95 21.56
C ILE A 387 16.13 -18.90 21.28
N LEU A 388 15.62 -19.92 20.62
CA LEU A 388 14.18 -20.14 20.47
C LEU A 388 13.68 -20.98 21.63
N VAL A 389 12.68 -20.47 22.35
CA VAL A 389 12.08 -21.12 23.51
C VAL A 389 10.77 -21.78 23.09
N ALA A 390 10.55 -23.01 23.55
CA ALA A 390 9.33 -23.77 23.27
C ALA A 390 8.55 -24.01 24.57
N ASP A 391 7.22 -24.08 24.44
CA ASP A 391 6.29 -24.38 25.54
C ASP A 391 6.49 -25.85 25.96
N LYS A 392 7.22 -26.06 27.06
CA LYS A 392 7.57 -27.40 27.54
C LYS A 392 6.49 -27.95 28.46
N ASN A 393 5.85 -27.09 29.24
CA ASN A 393 4.82 -27.46 30.20
C ASN A 393 3.40 -27.56 29.59
N LYS A 394 3.25 -27.16 28.32
CA LYS A 394 1.99 -27.13 27.57
C LYS A 394 0.95 -26.20 28.19
N SER A 395 1.40 -25.07 28.75
CA SER A 395 0.52 -24.05 29.32
C SER A 395 -0.27 -23.29 28.25
N GLY A 396 0.13 -23.41 26.98
CA GLY A 396 -0.41 -22.65 25.87
C GLY A 396 0.42 -21.41 25.53
N SER A 397 1.51 -21.17 26.25
CA SER A 397 2.52 -20.14 25.96
C SER A 397 3.90 -20.66 26.34
N ALA A 398 4.94 -20.14 25.69
CA ALA A 398 6.33 -20.41 26.07
C ALA A 398 6.98 -19.24 26.84
N ASP A 399 6.18 -18.24 27.23
CA ASP A 399 6.67 -17.01 27.84
C ASP A 399 7.18 -17.23 29.27
N ASP A 400 6.66 -18.21 30.01
CA ASP A 400 7.16 -18.59 31.34
C ASP A 400 8.49 -19.36 31.25
N GLU A 401 8.66 -20.23 30.25
CA GLU A 401 9.99 -20.77 29.96
C GLU A 401 10.95 -19.69 29.46
N LEU A 402 10.47 -18.70 28.71
CA LEU A 402 11.29 -17.60 28.23
C LEU A 402 11.82 -16.77 29.40
N ASP A 403 10.96 -16.38 30.35
CA ASP A 403 11.35 -15.67 31.55
C ASP A 403 12.45 -16.42 32.32
N ASN A 404 12.28 -17.72 32.53
CA ASN A 404 13.28 -18.57 33.15
C ASN A 404 14.64 -18.58 32.39
N VAL A 405 14.61 -18.66 31.05
CA VAL A 405 15.83 -18.60 30.23
C VAL A 405 16.47 -17.21 30.28
N VAL A 406 15.68 -16.14 30.31
CA VAL A 406 16.19 -14.76 30.46
C VAL A 406 16.93 -14.63 31.79
N LEU A 407 16.31 -15.05 32.89
CA LEU A 407 16.90 -14.96 34.22
C LEU A 407 18.18 -15.80 34.36
N THR A 408 18.17 -17.05 33.91
CA THR A 408 19.28 -18.00 34.13
C THR A 408 20.39 -17.92 33.08
N THR A 409 20.05 -17.54 31.84
CA THR A 409 21.00 -17.55 30.71
C THR A 409 21.29 -16.15 30.19
N GLY A 410 20.30 -15.26 30.16
CA GLY A 410 20.47 -13.88 29.69
C GLY A 410 21.22 -13.00 30.69
N ILE A 411 20.74 -12.96 31.93
CA ILE A 411 21.29 -12.06 32.95
C ILE A 411 22.62 -12.59 33.51
N ASP A 412 22.65 -13.86 33.93
CA ASP A 412 23.79 -14.44 34.64
C ASP A 412 25.07 -14.58 33.80
N ASN A 413 24.96 -14.63 32.46
CA ASN A 413 26.11 -14.77 31.56
C ASN A 413 26.73 -13.44 31.12
N GLY A 414 26.26 -12.32 31.69
CA GLY A 414 26.90 -11.02 31.54
C GLY A 414 26.83 -10.44 30.13
N TYR A 415 25.75 -10.69 29.38
CA TYR A 415 25.51 -10.03 28.08
C TYR A 415 25.43 -8.51 28.24
N ASP A 416 25.83 -7.79 27.21
CA ASP A 416 25.77 -6.33 27.13
C ASP A 416 24.47 -5.88 26.43
N LEU A 417 24.02 -6.64 25.44
CA LEU A 417 22.75 -6.47 24.76
C LEU A 417 21.92 -7.74 24.90
N LEU A 418 20.75 -7.62 25.51
CA LEU A 418 19.76 -8.69 25.55
C LEU A 418 18.48 -8.20 24.88
N CYS A 419 18.05 -8.89 23.84
CA CYS A 419 16.74 -8.65 23.21
C CYS A 419 15.83 -9.83 23.53
N ILE A 420 14.63 -9.56 24.01
CA ILE A 420 13.63 -10.57 24.37
C ILE A 420 12.30 -10.24 23.71
N LYS A 421 11.56 -11.28 23.30
CA LYS A 421 10.25 -11.12 22.69
C LYS A 421 9.23 -12.07 23.32
N PHE A 422 8.20 -11.49 23.94
CA PHE A 422 7.06 -12.21 24.53
C PHE A 422 5.91 -12.30 23.53
N HIS A 423 5.20 -13.43 23.47
CA HIS A 423 4.15 -13.69 22.47
C HIS A 423 2.75 -13.90 23.07
N ASN A 424 2.64 -14.19 24.38
CA ASN A 424 1.38 -14.57 25.02
C ASN A 424 0.27 -13.52 24.83
N ILE A 425 0.63 -12.23 24.81
CA ILE A 425 -0.34 -11.15 24.59
C ILE A 425 -0.98 -11.27 23.20
N ASN A 426 -0.17 -11.48 22.16
CA ASN A 426 -0.65 -11.66 20.79
C ASN A 426 -1.52 -12.92 20.66
N ASP A 427 -1.04 -14.05 21.17
CA ASP A 427 -1.71 -15.35 21.01
C ASP A 427 -3.10 -15.33 21.65
N VAL A 428 -3.21 -14.78 22.86
CA VAL A 428 -4.49 -14.60 23.56
C VAL A 428 -5.36 -13.55 22.87
N THR A 429 -4.78 -12.44 22.40
CA THR A 429 -5.51 -11.38 21.67
C THR A 429 -6.14 -11.91 20.38
N ASN A 430 -5.43 -12.75 19.64
CA ASN A 430 -5.92 -13.35 18.41
C ASN A 430 -7.09 -14.32 18.64
N HIS A 431 -7.17 -14.93 19.83
CA HIS A 431 -8.26 -15.85 20.17
C HIS A 431 -9.47 -15.17 20.80
N TYR A 432 -9.26 -14.23 21.72
CA TYR A 432 -10.33 -13.66 22.56
C TYR A 432 -10.63 -12.18 22.26
N GLY A 433 -9.79 -11.50 21.50
CA GLY A 433 -9.87 -10.07 21.24
C GLY A 433 -9.04 -9.22 22.21
N GLN A 434 -8.63 -8.07 21.70
CA GLN A 434 -7.62 -7.17 22.27
C GLN A 434 -7.87 -6.69 23.69
N LEU A 435 -9.13 -6.44 24.06
CA LEU A 435 -9.53 -5.91 25.38
C LEU A 435 -10.32 -6.93 26.21
N SER A 436 -10.29 -8.20 25.83
CA SER A 436 -10.92 -9.28 26.60
C SER A 436 -10.25 -9.42 27.97
N SER A 437 -10.99 -9.96 28.95
CA SER A 437 -10.42 -10.28 30.27
C SER A 437 -9.20 -11.20 30.15
N GLN A 438 -9.22 -12.15 29.23
CA GLN A 438 -8.13 -13.09 28.97
C GLN A 438 -6.88 -12.37 28.47
N ALA A 439 -7.04 -11.48 27.47
CA ALA A 439 -5.92 -10.68 26.96
C ALA A 439 -5.32 -9.79 28.05
N MET A 440 -6.16 -9.19 28.91
CA MET A 440 -5.67 -8.36 30.01
C MET A 440 -4.99 -9.15 31.12
N GLN A 441 -5.43 -10.38 31.41
CA GLN A 441 -4.69 -11.27 32.31
C GLN A 441 -3.32 -11.67 31.73
N SER A 442 -3.24 -11.90 30.43
CA SER A 442 -1.96 -12.11 29.74
C SER A 442 -1.03 -10.91 29.89
N VAL A 443 -1.57 -9.68 29.76
CA VAL A 443 -0.81 -8.44 30.06
C VAL A 443 -0.32 -8.43 31.51
N THR A 444 -1.14 -8.81 32.49
CA THR A 444 -0.71 -8.88 33.91
C THR A 444 0.41 -9.88 34.14
N VAL A 445 0.34 -11.05 33.52
CA VAL A 445 1.40 -12.07 33.63
C VAL A 445 2.71 -11.54 33.03
N VAL A 446 2.66 -10.95 31.84
CA VAL A 446 3.85 -10.39 31.19
C VAL A 446 4.41 -9.17 31.92
N ASP A 447 3.56 -8.29 32.46
CA ASP A 447 3.97 -7.15 33.30
C ASP A 447 4.76 -7.61 34.54
N ASN A 448 4.38 -8.75 35.13
CA ASN A 448 5.13 -9.36 36.24
C ASN A 448 6.51 -9.88 35.78
N TYR A 449 6.60 -10.57 34.64
CA TYR A 449 7.90 -11.00 34.10
C TYR A 449 8.83 -9.82 33.83
N ILE A 450 8.29 -8.75 33.23
CA ILE A 450 9.05 -7.51 33.00
C ILE A 450 9.60 -6.97 34.32
N ALA A 451 8.77 -6.91 35.38
CA ALA A 451 9.20 -6.42 36.68
C ALA A 451 10.33 -7.25 37.29
N GLU A 452 10.26 -8.59 37.17
CA GLU A 452 11.29 -9.48 37.69
C GLU A 452 12.61 -9.38 36.92
N ILE A 453 12.54 -9.29 35.59
CA ILE A 453 13.69 -9.15 34.71
C ILE A 453 14.37 -7.80 34.93
N GLU A 454 13.59 -6.71 34.93
CA GLU A 454 14.10 -5.34 35.08
C GLU A 454 14.85 -5.16 36.39
N LYS A 455 14.32 -5.68 37.49
CA LYS A 455 14.94 -5.64 38.82
C LYS A 455 16.36 -6.24 38.85
N LYS A 456 16.65 -7.20 37.97
CA LYS A 456 17.94 -7.90 37.91
C LYS A 456 18.84 -7.39 36.80
N TRP A 457 18.35 -6.57 35.87
CA TRP A 457 19.13 -6.09 34.73
C TRP A 457 19.99 -4.86 35.09
N PRO A 458 21.33 -4.94 35.05
CA PRO A 458 22.21 -3.86 35.48
C PRO A 458 22.46 -2.85 34.34
N GLY A 459 21.40 -2.29 33.78
CA GLY A 459 21.48 -1.43 32.60
C GLY A 459 20.17 -0.73 32.22
N LYS A 460 20.13 -0.16 31.03
CA LYS A 460 18.92 0.46 30.46
C LYS A 460 17.95 -0.60 29.99
N VAL A 461 16.65 -0.34 30.16
CA VAL A 461 15.59 -1.18 29.63
C VAL A 461 14.74 -0.37 28.67
N ILE A 462 14.56 -0.88 27.45
CA ILE A 462 13.68 -0.36 26.42
C ILE A 462 12.53 -1.35 26.28
N ILE A 463 11.29 -0.89 26.43
CA ILE A 463 10.08 -1.72 26.32
C ILE A 463 9.23 -1.15 25.21
N THR A 464 8.85 -1.99 24.24
CA THR A 464 8.04 -1.57 23.10
C THR A 464 7.09 -2.67 22.64
N GLY A 465 5.98 -2.28 22.01
CA GLY A 465 5.04 -3.20 21.37
C GLY A 465 5.48 -3.68 19.98
N SER A 466 4.77 -4.63 19.40
CA SER A 466 4.85 -4.97 17.98
C SER A 466 3.53 -5.54 17.46
N GLN A 467 3.42 -5.85 16.16
CA GLN A 467 2.13 -6.13 15.51
C GLN A 467 1.50 -7.49 15.73
N GLY A 468 2.21 -8.46 16.30
CA GLY A 468 1.72 -9.83 16.32
C GLY A 468 1.88 -10.54 14.98
N GLU A 469 1.75 -11.86 15.01
CA GLU A 469 1.43 -12.65 13.82
C GLU A 469 -0.10 -12.66 13.60
N GLN A 470 -0.56 -12.30 12.41
CA GLN A 470 -1.96 -12.46 11.99
C GLN A 470 -2.07 -13.01 10.57
N THR A 471 -3.12 -13.81 10.36
CA THR A 471 -3.49 -14.45 9.09
C THR A 471 -4.12 -13.45 8.13
N ASP A 472 -3.41 -13.09 7.06
CA ASP A 472 -3.86 -12.49 5.80
C ASP A 472 -4.67 -11.17 5.79
N LEU A 473 -5.05 -10.59 6.94
CA LEU A 473 -5.66 -9.26 7.09
C LEU A 473 -4.60 -8.12 7.21
N GLY A 474 -3.34 -8.42 6.88
CA GLY A 474 -2.13 -7.61 7.13
C GLY A 474 -1.99 -6.30 6.34
N ARG A 475 -3.09 -5.70 5.86
CA ARG A 475 -3.06 -4.42 5.13
C ARG A 475 -3.93 -3.31 5.73
N ASP A 476 -4.86 -3.63 6.63
CA ASP A 476 -5.70 -2.59 7.23
C ASP A 476 -4.84 -1.72 8.15
N LEU A 477 -4.59 -0.48 7.72
CA LEU A 477 -3.78 0.49 8.44
C LEU A 477 -4.72 1.28 9.35
N SER A 478 -4.61 1.02 10.66
CA SER A 478 -5.42 1.63 11.71
C SER A 478 -4.51 2.16 12.83
N CYS A 479 -5.03 3.09 13.63
CA CYS A 479 -4.32 3.58 14.82
C CYS A 479 -4.05 2.45 15.84
N ASP A 480 -5.03 1.58 16.07
CA ASP A 480 -4.94 0.44 17.00
C ASP A 480 -3.85 -0.57 16.59
N ARG A 481 -3.43 -0.51 15.32
CA ARG A 481 -2.31 -1.29 14.80
C ARG A 481 -1.05 -0.46 14.83
N MET A 482 -1.02 0.69 14.16
CA MET A 482 0.23 1.40 13.92
C MET A 482 0.84 2.05 15.18
N ILE A 483 0.05 2.34 16.21
CA ILE A 483 0.51 3.04 17.42
C ILE A 483 0.76 2.05 18.56
N ILE A 484 1.98 2.02 19.05
CA ILE A 484 2.43 1.15 20.13
C ILE A 484 3.02 1.95 21.31
N PRO A 485 3.09 1.38 22.52
CA PRO A 485 3.83 2.00 23.62
C PRO A 485 5.34 1.91 23.39
N TYR A 486 6.06 2.96 23.78
CA TYR A 486 7.51 2.97 23.88
C TYR A 486 7.92 3.55 25.23
N VAL A 487 8.74 2.81 25.98
CA VAL A 487 9.17 3.16 27.33
C VAL A 487 10.68 2.95 27.44
N ILE A 488 11.39 3.92 28.00
CA ILE A 488 12.78 3.74 28.45
C ILE A 488 12.80 3.86 29.97
N LEU A 489 13.36 2.86 30.64
CA LEU A 489 13.56 2.83 32.08
C LEU A 489 15.00 3.17 32.42
N ASN A 490 15.14 4.09 33.37
CA ASN A 490 16.41 4.44 33.96
C ASN A 490 16.61 3.56 35.18
N ASN A 491 17.37 2.47 35.04
CA ASN A 491 17.79 1.73 36.22
C ASN A 491 18.89 2.55 36.91
N ASN A 492 18.50 3.30 37.93
CA ASN A 492 19.43 3.94 38.86
C ASN A 492 19.86 2.85 39.84
N SER A 493 20.87 2.06 39.45
CA SER A 493 21.57 1.16 40.38
C SER A 493 22.16 1.95 41.54
#